data_AF-A0A968JPI4-F1
#
_entry.id   AF-A0A968JPI4-F1
#
_cell.length_a   1.000
_cell.length_b   1.000
_cell.length_c   1.000
_cell.angle_alpha   90.00
_cell.angle_beta   90.00
_cell.angle_gamma   90.00
#
_symmetry.space_group_name_H-M   'P 1'
#
loop_
_entity.id
_entity.type
_entity.pdbx_description
1 polymer ?
#
loop_
_entity_poly.entity_id
_entity_poly.type
_entity_poly.pdbx_seq_one_letter_code
_entity_poly.pdbx_strand_id
1 'polypeptide(L)'
;MIPNPSFEEKNCCPRGWSQLYCANTWIQASEATTDYLHTCGWLGWDGMAPPLPFPEGEACIGYRDGRFGNNKNANWKEYTGTCLLSPLKARVKYRFEFYVGFTHYYNSPPTNVTFFGTTNCAYLPFGVGNQYFGCPSNDSNWVELGNVPAAGANTWVKKASPLHRLKISMP
;
A
#
# COMPACT_ATOMS: atom_id res chain seq x y z
N MET A 1 -4.81 -8.38 -12.50
CA MET A 1 -4.13 -9.40 -11.65
C MET A 1 -2.88 -8.78 -11.06
N ILE A 2 -2.54 -9.10 -9.81
CA ILE A 2 -1.44 -8.46 -9.07
C ILE A 2 -0.25 -9.44 -9.04
N PRO A 3 0.94 -9.04 -9.51
CA PRO A 3 2.15 -9.84 -9.33
C PRO A 3 2.60 -9.83 -7.86
N ASN A 4 3.25 -10.91 -7.42
CA ASN A 4 3.81 -11.04 -6.07
C ASN A 4 2.86 -10.55 -4.92
N PRO A 5 1.61 -11.05 -4.85
CA PRO A 5 0.59 -10.49 -3.95
C PRO A 5 0.89 -10.71 -2.46
N SER A 6 1.74 -11.68 -2.11
CA SER A 6 2.17 -11.97 -0.75
C SER A 6 3.48 -11.29 -0.36
N PHE A 7 4.14 -10.58 -1.29
CA PHE A 7 5.47 -9.97 -1.09
C PHE A 7 6.63 -10.93 -0.83
N GLU A 8 6.45 -12.23 -1.06
CA GLU A 8 7.45 -13.27 -0.81
C GLU A 8 8.54 -13.35 -1.90
N GLU A 9 8.20 -12.95 -3.14
CA GLU A 9 9.22 -12.87 -4.19
C GLU A 9 10.13 -11.66 -3.93
N LYS A 10 11.38 -11.92 -3.56
CA LYS A 10 12.35 -10.89 -3.16
C LYS A 10 13.73 -11.12 -3.75
N ASN A 11 14.53 -10.06 -3.81
CA ASN A 11 15.94 -10.10 -4.22
C ASN A 11 16.93 -9.76 -3.10
N CYS A 12 16.44 -9.27 -1.95
CA CYS A 12 17.23 -9.02 -0.74
C CYS A 12 16.40 -9.16 0.54
N CYS A 13 17.08 -9.18 1.69
CA CYS A 13 16.44 -9.01 3.00
C CYS A 13 16.52 -7.55 3.43
N PRO A 14 15.43 -6.96 3.94
CA PRO A 14 15.46 -5.60 4.44
C PRO A 14 16.37 -5.52 5.68
N ARG A 15 17.18 -4.48 5.74
CA ARG A 15 18.05 -4.07 6.85
C ARG A 15 17.49 -2.84 7.59
N GLY A 16 16.44 -2.22 7.07
CA GLY A 16 15.81 -1.03 7.64
C GLY A 16 14.61 -0.54 6.82
N TRP A 17 14.18 0.68 7.13
CA TRP A 17 13.08 1.39 6.48
C TRP A 17 13.42 1.84 5.05
N SER A 18 12.39 2.16 4.24
CA SER A 18 12.48 2.57 2.83
C SER A 18 13.07 1.53 1.87
N GLN A 19 12.95 0.24 2.16
CA GLN A 19 13.57 -0.83 1.36
C GLN A 19 12.57 -1.65 0.54
N LEU A 20 11.48 -1.02 0.06
CA LEU A 20 10.53 -1.68 -0.82
C LEU A 20 11.17 -2.29 -2.08
N TYR A 21 12.32 -1.77 -2.53
CA TYR A 21 13.08 -2.34 -3.65
C TYR A 21 13.51 -3.81 -3.45
N CYS A 22 13.49 -4.33 -2.22
CA CYS A 22 13.73 -5.75 -1.96
C CYS A 22 12.56 -6.66 -2.39
N ALA A 23 11.33 -6.14 -2.44
CA ALA A 23 10.15 -6.88 -2.88
C ALA A 23 10.03 -6.77 -4.41
N ASN A 24 10.18 -7.88 -5.12
CA ASN A 24 10.12 -7.88 -6.59
C ASN A 24 8.75 -7.39 -7.06
N THR A 25 8.73 -6.67 -8.19
CA THR A 25 7.54 -6.12 -8.89
C THR A 25 6.80 -4.99 -8.18
N TRP A 26 7.05 -4.74 -6.89
CA TRP A 26 6.47 -3.63 -6.15
C TRP A 26 7.29 -2.35 -6.35
N ILE A 27 6.60 -1.24 -6.51
CA ILE A 27 7.16 0.08 -6.80
C ILE A 27 6.79 1.00 -5.65
N GLN A 28 7.76 1.79 -5.17
CA GLN A 28 7.49 2.90 -4.26
C GLN A 28 6.65 3.93 -5.01
N ALA A 29 5.35 3.97 -4.72
CA ALA A 29 4.37 4.67 -5.56
C ALA A 29 4.30 6.17 -5.29
N SER A 30 4.79 6.61 -4.13
CA SER A 30 4.77 7.99 -3.63
C SER A 30 6.18 8.47 -3.31
N GLU A 31 6.34 9.80 -3.15
CA GLU A 31 7.59 10.38 -2.65
C GLU A 31 7.94 9.87 -1.24
N ALA A 32 6.93 9.71 -0.37
CA ALA A 32 7.11 9.04 0.90
C ALA A 32 7.37 7.54 0.69
N THR A 33 8.28 6.98 1.47
CA THR A 33 8.86 5.66 1.23
C THR A 33 8.09 4.55 1.95
N THR A 34 7.65 3.53 1.22
CA THR A 34 7.04 2.34 1.82
C THR A 34 8.12 1.44 2.44
N ASP A 35 7.80 0.89 3.61
CA ASP A 35 8.67 -0.04 4.33
C ASP A 35 8.39 -1.49 3.90
N TYR A 36 9.44 -2.26 3.64
CA TYR A 36 9.34 -3.71 3.42
C TYR A 36 9.81 -4.44 4.66
N LEU A 37 8.97 -5.33 5.20
CA LEU A 37 9.22 -6.07 6.41
C LEU A 37 9.30 -7.56 6.07
N HIS A 38 10.33 -8.23 6.58
CA HIS A 38 10.49 -9.66 6.38
C HIS A 38 11.23 -10.31 7.55
N THR A 39 10.84 -11.52 7.91
CA THR A 39 11.49 -12.34 8.95
C THR A 39 12.98 -12.57 8.74
N CYS A 40 13.51 -12.46 7.51
CA CYS A 40 14.92 -12.69 7.22
C CYS A 40 15.82 -11.48 7.55
N GLY A 41 15.24 -10.37 8.01
CA GLY A 41 16.01 -9.19 8.38
C GLY A 41 15.21 -8.27 9.31
N TRP A 42 14.61 -7.23 8.74
CA TRP A 42 13.97 -6.17 9.49
C TRP A 42 12.45 -6.34 9.58
N LEU A 43 11.92 -6.25 10.80
CA LEU A 43 10.48 -6.36 11.12
C LEU A 43 9.87 -5.01 11.51
N GLY A 44 10.44 -3.90 11.07
CA GLY A 44 9.94 -2.57 11.40
C GLY A 44 10.63 -1.94 12.61
N TRP A 45 10.14 -0.77 13.00
CA TRP A 45 10.68 0.01 14.12
C TRP A 45 10.41 -0.68 15.46
N ASP A 46 11.30 -0.45 16.43
CA ASP A 46 11.11 -0.94 17.80
C ASP A 46 9.77 -0.44 18.37
N GLY A 47 8.98 -1.36 18.91
CA GLY A 47 7.63 -1.07 19.42
C GLY A 47 6.55 -0.85 18.35
N MET A 48 6.89 -0.99 17.06
CA MET A 48 5.97 -0.94 15.92
C MET A 48 6.09 -2.15 14.99
N ALA A 49 6.72 -3.23 15.45
CA ALA A 49 6.78 -4.48 14.69
C ALA A 49 5.36 -5.03 14.45
N PRO A 50 5.08 -5.57 13.25
CA PRO A 50 3.78 -6.13 12.94
C PRO A 50 3.52 -7.40 13.76
N PRO A 51 2.25 -7.77 13.99
CA PRO A 51 1.92 -9.04 14.62
C PRO A 51 2.50 -10.23 13.84
N LEU A 52 3.00 -11.24 14.54
CA LEU A 52 3.44 -12.50 13.94
C LEU A 52 2.50 -13.65 14.37
N PRO A 53 2.33 -14.69 13.52
CA PRO A 53 2.91 -14.85 12.19
C PRO A 53 2.29 -13.89 11.15
N PHE A 54 3.00 -13.66 10.04
CA PHE A 54 2.38 -13.02 8.88
C PHE A 54 1.24 -13.88 8.34
N PRO A 55 0.16 -13.29 7.78
CA PRO A 55 -0.98 -14.05 7.28
C PRO A 55 -0.62 -15.01 6.14
N GLU A 56 0.34 -14.61 5.31
CA GLU A 56 0.91 -15.44 4.25
C GLU A 56 2.43 -15.26 4.25
N GLY A 57 3.16 -16.37 4.39
CA GLY A 57 4.61 -16.38 4.29
C GLY A 57 5.34 -15.63 5.40
N GLU A 58 6.30 -14.82 4.99
CA GLU A 58 7.35 -14.23 5.80
C GLU A 58 7.50 -12.72 5.64
N ALA A 59 6.67 -12.09 4.81
CA ALA A 59 6.78 -10.69 4.46
C ALA A 59 5.47 -9.89 4.54
N CYS A 60 5.62 -8.58 4.72
CA CYS A 60 4.55 -7.60 4.49
C CYS A 60 5.15 -6.23 4.13
N ILE A 61 4.29 -5.25 3.93
CA ILE A 61 4.69 -3.85 3.84
C ILE A 61 4.10 -3.01 4.97
N GLY A 62 4.84 -1.99 5.37
CA GLY A 62 4.42 -0.95 6.29
C GLY A 62 4.23 0.36 5.54
N TYR A 63 3.25 1.15 5.97
CA TYR A 63 2.99 2.46 5.41
C TYR A 63 2.66 3.46 6.52
N ARG A 64 2.91 4.72 6.21
CA ARG A 64 2.54 5.86 7.03
C ARG A 64 1.45 6.69 6.37
N ASP A 65 0.46 7.02 7.18
CA ASP A 65 -0.64 7.93 6.81
C ASP A 65 -0.54 9.24 7.61
N GLY A 66 0.37 10.11 7.18
CA GLY A 66 0.63 11.41 7.79
C GLY A 66 1.76 11.42 8.81
N ARG A 67 2.40 12.59 8.94
CA ARG A 67 3.42 12.88 9.95
C ARG A 67 2.93 13.99 10.86
N PHE A 68 2.77 13.68 12.14
CA PHE A 68 2.16 14.59 13.12
C PHE A 68 3.12 15.07 14.23
N GLY A 69 4.34 14.52 14.28
CA GLY A 69 5.40 14.94 15.19
C GLY A 69 6.17 16.16 14.68
N ASN A 70 7.48 16.23 14.97
CA ASN A 70 8.35 17.27 14.42
C ASN A 70 8.40 17.15 12.89
N ASN A 71 8.29 18.27 12.16
CA ASN A 71 8.03 18.39 10.71
C ASN A 71 6.67 17.80 10.29
N LYS A 72 5.59 18.47 10.70
CA LYS A 72 4.22 18.05 10.41
C LYS A 72 3.94 18.08 8.91
N ASN A 73 3.39 16.99 8.40
CA ASN A 73 2.91 16.87 7.04
C ASN A 73 1.78 15.83 7.00
N ALA A 74 0.53 16.30 6.99
CA ALA A 74 -0.64 15.42 6.86
C ALA A 74 -0.71 14.73 5.49
N ASN A 75 0.00 15.26 4.49
CA ASN A 75 0.10 14.70 3.14
C ASN A 75 1.32 13.77 2.96
N TRP A 76 2.04 13.44 4.03
CA TRP A 76 3.04 12.37 4.00
C TRP A 76 2.32 11.02 3.90
N LYS A 77 2.04 10.57 2.68
CA LYS A 77 1.30 9.33 2.41
C LYS A 77 2.21 8.33 1.72
N GLU A 78 2.42 7.18 2.34
CA GLU A 78 3.19 6.10 1.76
C GLU A 78 2.27 5.15 1.00
N TYR A 79 2.57 4.95 -0.28
CA TYR A 79 1.86 4.02 -1.14
C TYR A 79 2.83 3.01 -1.73
N THR A 80 2.37 1.76 -1.78
CA THR A 80 2.96 0.74 -2.64
C THR A 80 2.11 0.63 -3.90
N GLY A 81 2.75 0.37 -5.04
CA GLY A 81 2.06 0.20 -6.31
C GLY A 81 2.70 -0.89 -7.15
N THR A 82 1.94 -1.42 -8.11
CA THR A 82 2.49 -2.34 -9.10
C THR A 82 1.66 -2.28 -10.38
N CYS A 83 2.29 -2.63 -11.50
CA CYS A 83 1.61 -2.86 -12.75
C CYS A 83 0.85 -4.18 -12.71
N LEU A 84 -0.43 -4.15 -13.07
CA LEU A 84 -1.19 -5.38 -13.20
C LEU A 84 -0.66 -6.20 -14.40
N LEU A 85 -0.61 -7.51 -14.24
CA LEU A 85 -0.27 -8.46 -15.32
C LEU A 85 -1.27 -8.42 -16.49
N SER A 86 -2.47 -7.91 -16.22
CA SER A 86 -3.52 -7.68 -17.21
C SER A 86 -4.46 -6.58 -16.72
N PRO A 87 -5.02 -5.76 -17.64
CA PRO A 87 -5.90 -4.67 -17.27
C PRO A 87 -7.20 -5.19 -16.65
N LEU A 88 -7.80 -4.39 -15.77
CA LEU A 88 -9.17 -4.60 -15.33
C LEU A 88 -10.11 -4.36 -16.53
N LYS A 89 -11.01 -5.31 -16.78
CA LYS A 89 -11.94 -5.24 -17.92
C LYS A 89 -13.23 -4.52 -17.52
N ALA A 90 -13.73 -3.68 -18.42
CA ALA A 90 -15.03 -3.04 -18.24
C ALA A 90 -16.13 -4.10 -18.05
N ARG A 91 -17.12 -3.79 -17.20
CA ARG A 91 -18.28 -4.66 -16.87
C ARG A 91 -17.92 -5.99 -16.18
N VAL A 92 -16.66 -6.21 -15.80
CA VAL A 92 -16.25 -7.31 -14.94
C VAL A 92 -16.21 -6.83 -13.48
N LYS A 93 -16.75 -7.63 -12.57
CA LYS A 93 -16.69 -7.35 -11.13
C LYS A 93 -15.38 -7.92 -10.58
N TYR A 94 -14.62 -7.09 -9.88
CA TYR A 94 -13.40 -7.49 -9.19
C TYR A 94 -13.56 -7.27 -7.69
N ARG A 95 -12.95 -8.15 -6.90
CA ARG A 95 -12.85 -8.05 -5.44
C ARG A 95 -11.37 -8.14 -5.08
N PHE A 96 -10.88 -7.17 -4.30
CA PHE A 96 -9.56 -7.23 -3.70
C PHE A 96 -9.68 -7.80 -2.30
N GLU A 97 -8.93 -8.86 -1.99
CA GLU A 97 -8.86 -9.47 -0.66
C GLU A 97 -7.45 -9.36 -0.12
N PHE A 98 -7.32 -8.98 1.14
CA PHE A 98 -6.03 -8.67 1.75
C PHE A 98 -6.11 -8.72 3.27
N TYR A 99 -4.96 -8.70 3.92
CA TYR A 99 -4.85 -8.53 5.36
C TYR A 99 -4.26 -7.16 5.69
N VAL A 100 -4.75 -6.55 6.76
CA VAL A 100 -4.18 -5.33 7.35
C VAL A 100 -3.74 -5.63 8.77
N GLY A 101 -2.48 -5.36 9.07
CA GLY A 101 -1.89 -5.55 10.38
C GLY A 101 -2.07 -4.31 11.24
N PHE A 102 -2.42 -4.52 12.50
CA PHE A 102 -2.52 -3.47 13.50
C PHE A 102 -1.58 -3.81 14.64
N THR A 103 -0.76 -2.84 15.06
CA THR A 103 0.13 -2.99 16.22
C THR A 103 -0.57 -2.45 17.46
N HIS A 104 -0.30 -1.21 17.84
CA HIS A 104 -0.97 -0.51 18.93
C HIS A 104 -1.85 0.62 18.39
N TYR A 105 -2.97 0.93 19.05
CA TYR A 105 -3.95 1.89 18.54
C TYR A 105 -3.39 3.30 18.31
N TYR A 106 -2.36 3.70 19.08
CA TYR A 106 -1.65 4.98 18.88
C TYR A 106 -0.88 5.04 17.56
N ASN A 107 -0.36 3.91 17.08
CA ASN A 107 0.48 3.84 15.88
C ASN A 107 -0.34 3.44 14.65
N SER A 108 -1.34 2.58 14.85
CA SER A 108 -2.26 2.08 13.83
C SER A 108 -3.71 2.27 14.30
N PRO A 109 -4.24 3.52 14.32
CA PRO A 109 -5.65 3.76 14.59
C PRO A 109 -6.53 3.16 13.48
N PRO A 110 -7.86 3.05 13.69
CA PRO A 110 -8.79 2.74 12.62
C PRO A 110 -8.55 3.62 11.38
N THR A 111 -8.52 3.00 10.20
CA THR A 111 -8.17 3.67 8.94
C THR A 111 -8.98 3.14 7.77
N ASN A 112 -9.01 3.89 6.67
CA ASN A 112 -9.60 3.47 5.41
C ASN A 112 -8.49 3.09 4.43
N VAL A 113 -8.42 1.80 4.09
CA VAL A 113 -7.53 1.36 3.02
C VAL A 113 -8.22 1.64 1.69
N THR A 114 -7.60 2.49 0.88
CA THR A 114 -8.15 2.98 -0.39
C THR A 114 -7.28 2.53 -1.54
N PHE A 115 -7.91 1.96 -2.56
CA PHE A 115 -7.28 1.49 -3.78
C PHE A 115 -7.46 2.51 -4.87
N PHE A 116 -6.37 2.87 -5.53
CA PHE A 116 -6.37 3.75 -6.69
C PHE A 116 -5.86 3.00 -7.91
N GLY A 117 -6.30 3.42 -9.09
CA GLY A 117 -5.89 2.84 -10.36
C GLY A 117 -5.69 3.89 -11.43
N THR A 118 -4.86 3.55 -12.40
CA THR A 118 -4.62 4.33 -13.60
C THR A 118 -4.62 3.40 -14.82
N THR A 119 -4.86 3.95 -16.00
CA THR A 119 -4.86 3.20 -17.27
C THR A 119 -3.46 2.98 -17.85
N ASN A 120 -2.45 3.70 -17.35
CA ASN A 120 -1.08 3.60 -17.83
C ASN A 120 -0.08 3.54 -16.68
N CYS A 121 0.72 2.47 -16.66
CA CYS A 121 1.79 2.27 -15.69
C CYS A 121 2.83 3.38 -15.65
N ALA A 122 3.00 4.15 -16.73
CA ALA A 122 3.93 5.28 -16.76
C ALA A 122 3.58 6.39 -15.74
N TYR A 123 2.36 6.39 -15.19
CA TYR A 123 1.94 7.32 -14.14
C TYR A 123 2.27 6.83 -12.72
N LEU A 124 2.95 5.69 -12.59
CA LEU A 124 3.48 5.15 -11.34
C LEU A 124 5.03 5.25 -11.37
N PRO A 125 5.69 5.91 -10.40
CA PRO A 125 5.13 6.61 -9.24
C PRO A 125 4.39 7.90 -9.58
N PHE A 126 3.49 8.32 -8.69
CA PHE A 126 2.79 9.60 -8.77
C PHE A 126 3.44 10.63 -7.84
N GLY A 127 3.23 11.92 -8.11
CA GLY A 127 3.66 13.00 -7.22
C GLY A 127 5.18 13.11 -7.01
N VAL A 128 5.99 12.63 -7.97
CA VAL A 128 7.45 12.59 -7.90
C VAL A 128 8.03 13.96 -7.53
N GLY A 129 8.92 13.99 -6.53
CA GLY A 129 9.54 15.22 -6.03
C GLY A 129 8.64 16.07 -5.14
N ASN A 130 7.44 15.59 -4.78
CA ASN A 130 6.49 16.33 -3.95
C ASN A 130 5.98 15.49 -2.77
N GLN A 131 6.67 15.59 -1.63
CA GLN A 131 6.26 14.96 -0.37
C GLN A 131 4.92 15.48 0.20
N TYR A 132 4.38 16.58 -0.34
CA TYR A 132 3.08 17.13 0.03
C TYR A 132 1.97 16.75 -0.94
N PHE A 133 2.27 15.92 -1.95
CA PHE A 133 1.31 15.52 -2.98
C PHE A 133 0.08 14.83 -2.38
N GLY A 134 0.26 14.00 -1.36
CA GLY A 134 -0.85 13.32 -0.69
C GLY A 134 -1.40 12.16 -1.51
N CYS A 135 -2.70 12.18 -1.76
CA CYS A 135 -3.42 11.06 -2.38
C CYS A 135 -3.23 11.03 -3.92
N PRO A 136 -3.25 9.85 -4.56
CA PRO A 136 -3.19 9.72 -6.02
C PRO A 136 -4.26 10.54 -6.75
N SER A 137 -5.44 10.73 -6.15
CA SER A 137 -6.55 11.52 -6.70
C SER A 137 -6.24 13.01 -6.96
N ASN A 138 -5.09 13.51 -6.49
CA ASN A 138 -4.61 14.85 -6.83
C ASN A 138 -3.98 14.89 -8.24
N ASP A 139 -3.82 13.75 -8.91
CA ASP A 139 -3.48 13.60 -10.32
C ASP A 139 -4.71 13.13 -11.10
N SER A 140 -5.04 13.82 -12.20
CA SER A 140 -6.15 13.46 -13.09
C SER A 140 -6.00 12.09 -13.76
N ASN A 141 -4.81 11.50 -13.77
CA ASN A 141 -4.54 10.17 -14.32
C ASN A 141 -4.97 9.02 -13.39
N TRP A 142 -5.36 9.32 -12.15
CA TRP A 142 -5.71 8.33 -11.15
C TRP A 142 -7.18 8.43 -10.75
N VAL A 143 -7.78 7.27 -10.50
CA VAL A 143 -9.15 7.16 -9.98
C VAL A 143 -9.17 6.29 -8.74
N GLU A 144 -10.03 6.63 -7.79
CA GLU A 144 -10.35 5.71 -6.69
C GLU A 144 -11.14 4.52 -7.25
N LEU A 145 -10.63 3.32 -7.00
CA LEU A 145 -11.29 2.07 -7.36
C LEU A 145 -12.16 1.54 -6.22
N GLY A 146 -11.86 1.87 -4.98
CA GLY A 146 -12.67 1.48 -3.83
C GLY A 146 -11.91 1.65 -2.53
N ASN A 147 -12.63 1.55 -1.42
CA ASN A 147 -12.06 1.65 -0.09
C ASN A 147 -12.71 0.62 0.85
N VAL A 148 -12.06 0.37 1.98
CA VAL A 148 -12.64 -0.43 3.06
C VAL A 148 -12.10 0.05 4.41
N PRO A 149 -12.98 0.31 5.39
CA PRO A 149 -12.56 0.63 6.75
C PRO A 149 -11.96 -0.61 7.43
N ALA A 150 -10.87 -0.41 8.15
CA ALA A 150 -10.18 -1.43 8.92
C ALA A 150 -9.78 -0.91 10.31
N ALA A 151 -9.91 -1.79 11.30
CA ALA A 151 -9.51 -1.55 12.66
C ALA A 151 -9.11 -2.89 13.28
N GLY A 152 -8.14 -2.85 14.18
CA GLY A 152 -7.65 -4.00 14.93
C GLY A 152 -6.73 -3.55 16.06
N ALA A 153 -6.32 -4.51 16.90
CA ALA A 153 -5.33 -4.27 17.95
C ALA A 153 -4.45 -5.52 18.06
N ASN A 154 -3.15 -5.34 17.83
CA ASN A 154 -2.13 -6.39 17.84
C ASN A 154 -2.54 -7.65 17.04
N THR A 155 -3.10 -7.45 15.84
CA THR A 155 -3.66 -8.55 15.03
C THR A 155 -3.70 -8.21 13.54
N TRP A 156 -3.85 -9.25 12.71
CA TRP A 156 -4.15 -9.14 11.30
C TRP A 156 -5.65 -9.28 11.06
N VAL A 157 -6.21 -8.38 10.27
CA VAL A 157 -7.63 -8.40 9.91
C VAL A 157 -7.77 -8.62 8.41
N LYS A 158 -8.45 -9.70 8.03
CA LYS A 158 -8.82 -9.94 6.63
C LYS A 158 -9.89 -8.95 6.21
N LYS A 159 -9.67 -8.31 5.06
CA LYS A 159 -10.60 -7.36 4.44
C LYS A 159 -10.82 -7.71 2.98
N ALA A 160 -11.96 -7.26 2.48
CA ALA A 160 -12.30 -7.33 1.08
C ALA A 160 -12.95 -6.02 0.65
N SER A 161 -12.54 -5.47 -0.49
CA SER A 161 -13.17 -4.30 -1.10
C SER A 161 -13.64 -4.64 -2.52
N PRO A 162 -14.93 -4.44 -2.86
CA PRO A 162 -15.38 -4.48 -4.24
C PRO A 162 -14.79 -3.28 -4.99
N LEU A 163 -14.12 -3.52 -6.12
CA LEU A 163 -13.64 -2.43 -6.95
C LEU A 163 -14.80 -1.87 -7.77
N HIS A 164 -15.14 -0.61 -7.53
CA HIS A 164 -16.18 0.12 -8.24
C HIS A 164 -15.78 0.39 -9.70
N ARG A 165 -16.82 0.61 -10.53
CA ARG A 165 -16.66 0.84 -11.96
C ARG A 165 -15.83 2.10 -12.19
N LEU A 166 -14.73 1.97 -12.95
CA LEU A 166 -14.26 3.04 -13.83
C LEU A 166 -15.45 3.43 -14.72
N LYS A 167 -16.15 4.53 -14.40
CA LYS A 167 -16.98 5.23 -15.37
C LYS A 167 -16.01 5.88 -16.36
N ILE A 168 -15.52 5.09 -17.32
CA ILE A 168 -14.90 5.66 -18.51
C ILE A 168 -16.07 6.26 -19.29
N SER A 169 -16.31 7.55 -19.12
CA SER A 169 -17.02 8.31 -20.15
C SER A 169 -16.11 8.29 -21.37
N MET A 170 -16.43 7.44 -22.35
CA MET A 170 -15.89 7.63 -23.69
C MET A 170 -16.46 8.96 -24.21
N PRO A 171 -15.65 9.83 -24.83
CA PRO A 171 -16.18 10.90 -25.67
C PRO A 171 -17.02 10.35 -26.82
#